data_AF-A0A6M6E7N5-F1
#
_entry.id   AF-A0A6M6E7N5-F1
#
_cell.length_a   1.000
_cell.length_b   1.000
_cell.length_c   1.000
_cell.angle_alpha   90.00
_cell.angle_beta   90.00
_cell.angle_gamma   90.00
#
_symmetry.space_group_name_H-M   'P 1'
#
loop_
_entity.id
_entity.type
_entity.pdbx_description
1 polymer ?
#
loop_
_entity_poly.entity_id
_entity_poly.type
_entity_poly.pdbx_seq_one_letter_code
_entity_poly.pdbx_strand_id
1 'polypeptide(L)'
;MRNKSIIKIVIVILICFIAVYFSKSFISKHLFNAMCGDEVIQKIPLSNSYSLKLHQVDCGATTDFSYNLTISKVHTDAKEIMSFEMLDGDPDIEANLSHNKLTITYSQPTVISNKESSYTGLDIRFVREGKDFKVPSSFKEQRKISDTDYVALYDNELEIYQNEEIPAAQVGFAVNNKGETKPGWNKDWLVVGTINYEMPIFIDTTKHNSLIYVGQKRNSQWEKVQIATNNSQLQAINKKIDKISDDRFTPEDTKENPVKEKDFKEIIKVAKEGRNQIKFWEDFLRGVTLKPNTLL
;
A
#
# COMPACT_ATOMS: atom_id res chain seq x y z
N MET A 1 21.20 41.39 43.63
CA MET A 1 21.62 39.98 43.85
C MET A 1 20.53 38.98 43.43
N ARG A 2 20.05 39.00 42.19
CA ARG A 2 18.85 38.23 41.81
C ARG A 2 18.96 37.75 40.35
N ASN A 3 19.88 36.84 40.08
CA ASN A 3 19.93 36.18 38.76
C ASN A 3 20.66 34.83 38.71
N LYS A 4 21.58 34.54 39.65
CA LYS A 4 22.34 33.28 39.64
C LYS A 4 21.49 32.03 39.92
N SER A 5 20.39 32.15 40.66
CA SER A 5 19.51 31.00 40.98
C SER A 5 18.62 30.61 39.79
N ILE A 6 18.06 31.60 39.09
CA ILE A 6 17.17 31.38 37.93
C ILE A 6 17.96 30.79 36.74
N ILE A 7 19.19 31.28 36.51
CA ILE A 7 20.06 30.74 35.45
C ILE A 7 20.39 29.26 35.69
N LYS A 8 20.64 28.86 36.96
CA LYS A 8 20.89 27.44 37.28
C LYS A 8 19.67 26.56 37.03
N ILE A 9 18.46 27.04 37.36
CA ILE A 9 17.21 26.31 37.13
C ILE A 9 16.96 26.14 35.62
N VAL A 10 17.16 27.19 34.83
CA VAL A 10 16.99 27.13 33.37
C VAL A 10 18.00 26.18 32.73
N ILE A 11 19.25 26.17 33.18
CA ILE A 11 20.28 25.24 32.69
C ILE A 11 19.91 23.78 33.01
N VAL A 12 19.42 23.50 34.21
CA VAL A 12 18.98 22.14 34.59
C VAL A 12 17.79 21.69 33.73
N ILE A 13 16.80 22.56 33.50
CA ILE A 13 15.65 22.26 32.64
C ILE A 13 16.11 21.99 31.20
N LEU A 14 17.04 22.79 30.67
CA LEU A 14 17.58 22.62 29.33
C LEU A 14 18.33 21.29 29.19
N ILE A 15 19.14 20.92 30.19
CA ILE A 15 19.85 19.63 30.22
C ILE A 15 18.86 18.46 30.29
N CYS A 16 17.78 18.57 31.08
CA CYS A 16 16.73 17.56 31.11
C CYS A 16 16.01 17.42 29.77
N PHE A 17 15.69 18.54 29.10
CA PHE A 17 15.09 18.50 27.76
C PHE A 17 16.01 17.87 26.72
N ILE A 18 17.30 18.20 26.75
CA ILE A 18 18.32 17.59 25.88
C ILE A 18 18.42 16.09 26.17
N ALA A 19 18.49 15.69 27.45
CA ALA A 19 18.54 14.28 27.84
C ALA A 19 17.29 13.51 27.40
N VAL A 20 16.09 14.09 27.53
CA VAL A 20 14.82 13.49 27.07
C VAL A 20 14.76 13.43 25.53
N TYR A 21 15.29 14.45 24.85
CA TYR A 21 15.33 14.49 23.39
C TYR A 21 16.27 13.42 22.81
N PHE A 22 17.46 13.26 23.38
CA PHE A 22 18.40 12.22 22.98
C PHE A 22 17.97 10.82 23.43
N SER A 23 17.32 10.69 24.60
CA SER A 23 16.85 9.39 25.10
C SER A 23 15.62 8.89 24.36
N LYS A 24 14.76 9.75 23.79
CA LYS A 24 13.62 9.30 22.97
C LYS A 24 14.03 8.42 21.80
N SER A 25 15.06 8.82 21.04
CA SER A 25 15.54 8.05 19.89
C SER A 25 16.24 6.75 20.30
N PHE A 26 16.93 6.75 21.44
CA PHE A 26 17.64 5.58 21.96
C PHE A 26 16.69 4.56 22.58
N ILE A 27 15.76 5.01 23.42
CA ILE A 27 14.78 4.18 24.11
C ILE A 27 13.77 3.61 23.13
N SER A 28 13.30 4.38 22.13
CA SER A 28 12.32 3.84 21.17
C SER A 28 12.93 2.72 20.32
N LYS A 29 14.17 2.88 19.82
CA LYS A 29 14.83 1.83 19.01
C LYS A 29 15.12 0.58 19.84
N HIS A 30 15.60 0.73 21.07
CA HIS A 30 15.90 -0.43 21.91
C HIS A 30 14.66 -1.13 22.47
N LEU A 31 13.59 -0.41 22.81
CA LEU A 31 12.33 -1.02 23.22
C LEU A 31 11.62 -1.71 22.05
N PHE A 32 11.64 -1.11 20.86
CA PHE A 32 11.04 -1.70 19.66
C PHE A 32 11.76 -2.99 19.25
N ASN A 33 13.11 -2.98 19.25
CA ASN A 33 13.92 -4.17 18.98
C ASN A 33 13.79 -5.26 20.06
N ALA A 34 13.34 -4.93 21.27
CA ALA A 34 13.12 -5.90 22.34
C ALA A 34 11.70 -6.53 22.29
N MET A 35 10.77 -5.93 21.57
CA MET A 35 9.38 -6.38 21.44
C MET A 35 9.10 -7.07 20.11
N CYS A 36 9.91 -6.82 19.07
CA CYS A 36 9.81 -7.49 17.78
C CYS A 36 10.87 -8.59 17.63
N GLY A 37 10.47 -9.74 17.10
CA GLY A 37 11.40 -10.75 16.61
C GLY A 37 12.10 -10.24 15.35
N ASP A 38 13.40 -10.51 15.22
CA ASP A 38 14.20 -10.23 14.04
C ASP A 38 14.96 -11.52 13.67
N GLU A 39 14.52 -12.19 12.61
CA GLU A 39 15.11 -13.43 12.13
C GLU A 39 15.75 -13.26 10.75
N VAL A 40 16.98 -13.77 10.59
CA VAL A 40 17.64 -13.82 9.28
C VAL A 40 17.16 -15.04 8.52
N ILE A 41 16.24 -14.84 7.57
CA ILE A 41 15.62 -15.91 6.77
C ILE A 41 16.40 -16.26 5.50
N GLN A 42 17.24 -15.35 5.00
CA GLN A 42 18.09 -15.61 3.83
C GLN A 42 19.45 -14.94 3.99
N LYS A 43 20.52 -15.62 3.55
CA LYS A 43 21.88 -15.07 3.47
C LYS A 43 22.39 -15.22 2.04
N ILE A 44 22.74 -14.12 1.39
CA ILE A 44 23.20 -14.10 0.00
C ILE A 44 24.68 -13.66 -0.01
N PRO A 45 25.63 -14.60 -0.15
CA PRO A 45 27.04 -14.23 -0.28
C PRO A 45 27.28 -13.52 -1.61
N LEU A 46 28.06 -12.43 -1.59
CA LEU A 46 28.46 -11.69 -2.77
C LEU A 46 29.98 -11.76 -2.97
N SER A 47 30.45 -11.33 -4.14
CA SER A 47 31.87 -11.15 -4.40
C SER A 47 32.49 -10.05 -3.52
N ASN A 48 33.81 -9.95 -3.47
CA ASN A 48 34.56 -8.89 -2.76
C ASN A 48 34.23 -8.77 -1.27
N SER A 49 33.92 -9.89 -0.62
CA SER A 49 33.65 -9.98 0.82
C SER A 49 32.39 -9.21 1.28
N TYR A 50 31.45 -8.96 0.36
CA TYR A 50 30.12 -8.46 0.70
C TYR A 50 29.16 -9.62 0.98
N SER A 51 28.15 -9.37 1.81
CA SER A 51 27.04 -10.30 2.03
C SER A 51 25.76 -9.52 2.25
N LEU A 52 24.65 -10.04 1.72
CA LEU A 52 23.30 -9.58 2.06
C LEU A 52 22.66 -10.54 3.06
N LYS A 53 21.81 -9.98 3.92
CA LYS A 53 20.93 -10.75 4.80
C LYS A 53 19.52 -10.20 4.67
N LEU A 54 18.57 -11.09 4.43
CA LEU A 54 17.15 -10.77 4.49
C LEU A 54 16.65 -11.10 5.89
N HIS A 55 16.05 -10.10 6.51
CA HIS A 55 15.48 -10.16 7.85
C HIS A 55 13.96 -10.16 7.73
N GLN A 56 13.31 -11.03 8.49
CA GLN A 56 11.88 -10.99 8.77
C GLN A 56 11.69 -10.42 10.17
N VAL A 57 10.89 -9.37 10.26
CA VAL A 57 10.62 -8.65 11.51
C VAL A 57 9.15 -8.83 11.87
N ASP A 58 8.91 -9.47 13.01
CA ASP A 58 7.59 -9.76 13.56
C ASP A 58 7.38 -8.97 14.85
N CYS A 59 6.43 -8.05 14.86
CA CYS A 59 6.12 -7.23 16.02
C CYS A 59 4.90 -7.71 16.83
N GLY A 60 4.36 -8.90 16.54
CA GLY A 60 3.33 -9.58 17.34
C GLY A 60 1.95 -8.91 17.44
N ALA A 61 1.77 -7.73 16.83
CA ALA A 61 0.52 -6.98 16.83
C ALA A 61 -0.31 -7.18 15.55
N THR A 62 0.32 -7.65 14.47
CA THR A 62 -0.28 -7.86 13.14
C THR A 62 0.04 -9.27 12.65
N THR A 63 -0.78 -9.80 11.74
CA THR A 63 -0.48 -11.03 11.00
C THR A 63 0.60 -10.84 9.94
N ASP A 64 0.90 -9.59 9.62
CA ASP A 64 1.77 -9.22 8.51
C ASP A 64 3.19 -8.93 9.01
N PHE A 65 4.15 -9.47 8.28
CA PHE A 65 5.57 -9.30 8.54
C PHE A 65 6.13 -8.11 7.79
N SER A 66 7.08 -7.42 8.43
CA SER A 66 7.94 -6.47 7.74
C SER A 66 9.28 -7.12 7.43
N TYR A 67 9.93 -6.67 6.36
CA TYR A 67 11.19 -7.25 5.89
C TYR A 67 12.24 -6.17 5.68
N ASN A 68 13.47 -6.48 6.08
CA ASN A 68 14.62 -5.59 5.89
C ASN A 68 15.76 -6.34 5.19
N LEU A 69 16.34 -5.74 4.17
CA LEU A 69 17.55 -6.23 3.51
C LEU A 69 18.75 -5.45 4.03
N THR A 70 19.70 -6.14 4.65
CA THR A 70 20.95 -5.54 5.12
C THR A 70 22.13 -5.97 4.27
N ILE A 71 23.10 -5.08 4.11
CA ILE A 71 24.39 -5.34 3.48
C ILE A 71 25.52 -5.14 4.49
N SER A 72 26.52 -6.00 4.43
CA SER A 72 27.78 -5.82 5.18
C SER A 72 28.96 -6.21 4.33
N LYS A 73 30.07 -5.50 4.47
CA LYS A 73 31.40 -6.02 4.11
C LYS A 73 32.00 -6.74 5.32
N VAL A 74 32.84 -7.73 5.09
CA VAL A 74 33.58 -8.42 6.16
C VAL A 74 34.24 -7.41 7.10
N HIS A 75 34.03 -7.59 8.40
CA HIS A 75 34.51 -6.71 9.49
C HIS A 75 33.96 -5.26 9.48
N THR A 76 32.85 -5.00 8.78
CA THR A 76 32.13 -3.72 8.86
C THR A 76 30.71 -3.94 9.39
N ASP A 77 30.15 -2.89 10.02
CA ASP A 77 28.77 -2.91 10.46
C ASP A 77 27.80 -3.09 9.29
N ALA A 78 26.74 -3.87 9.53
CA ALA A 78 25.67 -4.04 8.58
C ALA A 78 24.86 -2.74 8.45
N LYS A 79 24.44 -2.41 7.24
CA LYS A 79 23.54 -1.30 6.94
C LYS A 79 22.27 -1.83 6.28
N GLU A 80 21.11 -1.40 6.74
CA GLU A 80 19.86 -1.58 6.01
C GLU A 80 19.91 -0.81 4.68
N ILE A 81 19.56 -1.50 3.59
CA ILE A 81 19.53 -0.92 2.24
C ILE A 81 18.14 -0.98 1.61
N MET A 82 17.21 -1.73 2.20
CA MET A 82 15.83 -1.81 1.76
C MET A 82 14.94 -2.23 2.93
N SER A 83 13.80 -1.58 3.08
CA SER A 83 12.71 -1.95 4.00
C SER A 83 11.43 -2.08 3.19
N PHE A 84 10.70 -3.16 3.39
CA PHE A 84 9.57 -3.53 2.55
C PHE A 84 8.60 -4.49 3.24
N GLU A 85 7.42 -4.63 2.64
CA GLU A 85 6.37 -5.56 3.03
C GLU A 85 5.96 -6.40 1.81
N MET A 86 5.20 -7.47 2.04
CA MET A 86 4.67 -8.34 0.99
C MET A 86 3.15 -8.25 0.99
N LEU A 87 2.55 -7.87 -0.15
CA LEU A 87 1.09 -7.95 -0.29
C LEU A 87 0.60 -9.40 -0.41
N ASP A 88 1.45 -10.29 -0.92
CA ASP A 88 1.12 -11.69 -1.10
C ASP A 88 2.42 -12.53 -1.15
N GLY A 89 2.37 -13.71 -0.52
CA GLY A 89 3.46 -14.68 -0.49
C GLY A 89 4.73 -14.23 0.22
N ASP A 90 5.73 -15.10 0.15
CA ASP A 90 7.04 -14.88 0.75
C ASP A 90 7.94 -14.01 -0.17
N PRO A 91 8.88 -13.25 0.40
CA PRO A 91 9.84 -12.50 -0.38
C PRO A 91 10.77 -13.43 -1.17
N ASP A 92 11.03 -13.06 -2.43
CA ASP A 92 12.10 -13.66 -3.24
C ASP A 92 13.07 -12.56 -3.65
N ILE A 93 14.34 -12.74 -3.26
CA ILE A 93 15.42 -11.78 -3.46
C ILE A 93 16.60 -12.48 -4.12
N GLU A 94 16.99 -11.95 -5.27
CA GLU A 94 18.22 -12.31 -5.97
C GLU A 94 19.16 -11.12 -6.01
N ALA A 95 20.47 -11.37 -5.98
CA ALA A 95 21.46 -10.32 -6.04
C ALA A 95 22.65 -10.68 -6.93
N ASN A 96 23.12 -9.70 -7.70
CA ASN A 96 24.31 -9.81 -8.53
C ASN A 96 25.23 -8.61 -8.29
N LEU A 97 26.48 -8.87 -7.93
CA LEU A 97 27.52 -7.86 -7.77
C LEU A 97 28.55 -7.96 -8.88
N SER A 98 28.64 -6.93 -9.71
CA SER A 98 29.60 -6.83 -10.82
C SER A 98 30.12 -5.40 -10.96
N HIS A 99 31.45 -5.23 -11.04
CA HIS A 99 32.08 -3.91 -11.24
C HIS A 99 31.58 -2.81 -10.27
N ASN A 100 31.50 -3.12 -8.97
CA ASN A 100 30.95 -2.24 -7.91
C ASN A 100 29.48 -1.82 -8.10
N LYS A 101 28.74 -2.49 -9.00
CA LYS A 101 27.30 -2.31 -9.17
C LYS A 101 26.60 -3.53 -8.60
N LEU A 102 25.81 -3.30 -7.56
CA LEU A 102 24.96 -4.30 -6.95
C LEU A 102 23.56 -4.18 -7.54
N THR A 103 23.11 -5.20 -8.27
CA THR A 103 21.71 -5.30 -8.72
C THR A 103 20.98 -6.25 -7.80
N ILE A 104 19.87 -5.80 -7.23
CA ILE A 104 18.98 -6.59 -6.39
C ILE A 104 17.65 -6.73 -7.14
N THR A 105 17.30 -7.97 -7.48
CA THR A 105 16.00 -8.32 -8.05
C THR A 105 15.08 -8.77 -6.93
N TYR A 106 13.85 -8.27 -6.91
CA TYR A 106 12.85 -8.60 -5.89
C TYR A 106 11.50 -8.96 -6.53
N SER A 107 10.73 -9.80 -5.84
CA SER A 107 9.46 -10.35 -6.34
C SER A 107 8.38 -9.27 -6.60
N GLN A 108 7.43 -9.62 -7.46
CA GLN A 108 6.34 -8.70 -7.83
C GLN A 108 5.47 -8.20 -6.67
N PRO A 109 5.09 -8.99 -5.65
CA PRO A 109 4.20 -8.52 -4.59
C PRO A 109 4.89 -7.65 -3.51
N THR A 110 6.15 -7.25 -3.69
CA THR A 110 6.89 -6.42 -2.73
C THR A 110 6.45 -4.95 -2.72
N VAL A 111 6.08 -4.42 -1.56
CA VAL A 111 5.80 -3.00 -1.28
C VAL A 111 7.02 -2.36 -0.68
N ILE A 112 7.63 -1.39 -1.37
CA ILE A 112 8.89 -0.79 -0.90
C ILE A 112 8.59 0.47 -0.09
N SER A 113 8.96 0.44 1.19
CA SER A 113 8.87 1.58 2.10
C SER A 113 10.11 2.48 1.98
N ASN A 114 11.31 1.87 1.93
CA ASN A 114 12.56 2.60 1.78
C ASN A 114 13.60 1.80 1.00
N LYS A 115 14.52 2.50 0.31
CA LYS A 115 15.68 1.90 -0.35
C LYS A 115 16.84 2.87 -0.50
N GLU A 116 18.06 2.35 -0.37
CA GLU A 116 19.31 3.09 -0.48
C GLU A 116 19.92 2.97 -1.88
N SER A 117 20.44 4.05 -2.46
CA SER A 117 21.11 3.97 -3.76
C SER A 117 22.58 3.56 -3.68
N SER A 118 23.20 3.52 -2.49
CA SER A 118 24.64 3.24 -2.38
C SER A 118 25.07 2.70 -1.01
N TYR A 119 26.20 1.97 -1.01
CA TYR A 119 26.88 1.51 0.20
C TYR A 119 28.38 1.31 -0.01
N THR A 120 29.24 2.01 0.75
CA THR A 120 30.72 1.86 0.73
C THR A 120 31.34 1.86 -0.69
N GLY A 121 30.86 2.75 -1.56
CA GLY A 121 31.33 2.84 -2.95
C GLY A 121 30.69 1.83 -3.92
N LEU A 122 29.75 1.01 -3.45
CA LEU A 122 28.84 0.25 -4.30
C LEU A 122 27.65 1.12 -4.71
N ASP A 123 27.33 1.05 -6.00
CA ASP A 123 26.11 1.63 -6.57
C ASP A 123 25.03 0.54 -6.56
N ILE A 124 23.89 0.81 -5.91
CA ILE A 124 22.83 -0.17 -5.68
C ILE A 124 21.64 0.12 -6.59
N ARG A 125 21.24 -0.89 -7.37
CA ARG A 125 20.08 -0.84 -8.24
C ARG A 125 19.07 -1.89 -7.83
N PHE A 126 17.85 -1.45 -7.53
CA PHE A 126 16.71 -2.30 -7.26
C PHE A 126 15.89 -2.50 -8.54
N VAL A 127 15.54 -3.75 -8.85
CA VAL A 127 14.77 -4.14 -10.02
C VAL A 127 13.63 -5.05 -9.59
N ARG A 128 12.38 -4.65 -9.83
CA ARG A 128 11.25 -5.57 -9.65
C ARG A 128 11.30 -6.64 -10.74
N GLU A 129 11.15 -7.91 -10.38
CA GLU A 129 11.16 -9.03 -11.33
C GLU A 129 10.10 -8.81 -12.42
N GLY A 130 10.43 -8.90 -13.71
CA GLY A 130 9.45 -8.66 -14.77
C GLY A 130 9.13 -7.18 -14.97
N LYS A 131 7.86 -6.78 -14.80
CA LYS A 131 7.38 -5.41 -15.11
C LYS A 131 7.27 -4.55 -13.85
N ASP A 132 7.93 -3.39 -13.86
CA ASP A 132 7.74 -2.36 -12.84
C ASP A 132 6.64 -1.37 -13.26
N PHE A 133 5.55 -1.33 -12.52
CA PHE A 133 4.40 -0.47 -12.79
C PHE A 133 4.59 0.90 -12.15
N LYS A 134 4.35 1.95 -12.94
CA LYS A 134 4.47 3.33 -12.46
C LYS A 134 3.09 3.95 -12.30
N VAL A 135 2.82 4.44 -11.09
CA VAL A 135 1.63 5.23 -10.82
C VAL A 135 1.76 6.59 -11.53
N PRO A 136 0.82 6.96 -12.42
CA PRO A 136 0.86 8.25 -13.11
C PRO A 136 0.85 9.43 -12.14
N SER A 137 1.68 10.46 -12.40
CA SER A 137 1.74 11.65 -11.54
C SER A 137 0.38 12.33 -11.39
N SER A 138 -0.44 12.35 -12.46
CA SER A 138 -1.80 12.90 -12.41
C SER A 138 -2.67 12.19 -11.36
N PHE A 139 -2.55 10.87 -11.22
CA PHE A 139 -3.29 10.12 -10.21
C PHE A 139 -2.73 10.36 -8.80
N LYS A 140 -1.40 10.38 -8.64
CA LYS A 140 -0.75 10.71 -7.35
C LYS A 140 -1.19 12.07 -6.81
N GLU A 141 -1.28 13.09 -7.67
CA GLU A 141 -1.73 14.42 -7.28
C GLU A 141 -3.19 14.43 -6.80
N GLN A 142 -4.08 13.69 -7.48
CA GLN A 142 -5.48 13.56 -7.06
C GLN A 142 -5.66 12.85 -5.71
N ARG A 143 -4.65 12.09 -5.27
CA ARG A 143 -4.66 11.34 -4.00
C ARG A 143 -4.10 12.10 -2.81
N LYS A 144 -3.48 13.25 -2.99
CA LYS A 144 -2.98 14.07 -1.86
C LYS A 144 -4.08 14.56 -0.91
N ILE A 145 -5.34 14.46 -1.33
CA ILE A 145 -6.54 14.90 -0.60
C ILE A 145 -7.39 13.67 -0.17
N SER A 146 -6.84 12.46 -0.33
CA SER A 146 -7.47 11.19 0.07
C SER A 146 -7.32 10.97 1.58
N ASP A 147 -8.39 10.61 2.24
CA ASP A 147 -8.51 10.30 3.68
C ASP A 147 -9.43 9.10 3.94
N THR A 148 -10.06 8.53 2.90
CA THR A 148 -10.90 7.33 2.99
C THR A 148 -10.54 6.34 1.89
N ASP A 149 -9.47 5.59 2.11
CA ASP A 149 -8.97 4.58 1.17
C ASP A 149 -9.59 3.20 1.40
N TYR A 150 -10.36 3.00 2.47
CA TYR A 150 -11.11 1.78 2.75
C TYR A 150 -12.54 2.12 3.17
N VAL A 151 -13.52 1.41 2.63
CA VAL A 151 -14.91 1.44 3.10
C VAL A 151 -15.49 0.03 3.08
N ALA A 152 -16.21 -0.32 4.14
CA ALA A 152 -16.97 -1.56 4.23
C ALA A 152 -18.44 -1.23 4.47
N LEU A 153 -19.34 -1.89 3.75
CA LEU A 153 -20.78 -1.77 3.96
C LEU A 153 -21.45 -3.10 3.63
N TYR A 154 -22.08 -3.69 4.64
CA TYR A 154 -22.65 -5.03 4.56
C TYR A 154 -21.57 -6.05 4.17
N ASP A 155 -21.76 -6.77 3.06
CA ASP A 155 -20.87 -7.79 2.52
C ASP A 155 -19.88 -7.24 1.47
N ASN A 156 -19.75 -5.91 1.37
CA ASN A 156 -18.91 -5.27 0.37
C ASN A 156 -17.82 -4.42 1.03
N GLU A 157 -16.58 -4.75 0.73
CA GLU A 157 -15.38 -4.02 1.08
C GLU A 157 -14.80 -3.42 -0.20
N LEU A 158 -14.54 -2.11 -0.19
CA LEU A 158 -13.84 -1.40 -1.25
C LEU A 158 -12.58 -0.80 -0.66
N GLU A 159 -11.45 -1.14 -1.26
CA GLU A 159 -10.12 -0.68 -0.85
C GLU A 159 -9.41 -0.02 -2.04
N ILE A 160 -8.73 1.09 -1.79
CA ILE A 160 -7.86 1.80 -2.73
C ILE A 160 -6.44 1.75 -2.19
N TYR A 161 -5.58 0.97 -2.83
CA TYR A 161 -4.18 0.76 -2.44
C TYR A 161 -3.40 2.05 -2.38
N GLN A 162 -2.49 2.19 -1.42
CA GLN A 162 -1.49 3.27 -1.34
C GLN A 162 -0.60 3.33 -2.60
N ASN A 163 0.03 4.48 -2.85
CA ASN A 163 0.82 4.66 -4.07
C ASN A 163 2.01 3.70 -4.14
N GLU A 164 2.53 3.32 -2.98
CA GLU A 164 3.63 2.39 -2.76
C GLU A 164 3.21 0.94 -2.99
N GLU A 165 1.95 0.62 -2.72
CA GLU A 165 1.34 -0.71 -2.87
C GLU A 165 0.91 -0.99 -4.31
N ILE A 166 0.45 0.03 -5.05
CA ILE A 166 -0.08 -0.14 -6.42
C ILE A 166 0.82 -1.01 -7.32
N PRO A 167 2.15 -0.83 -7.39
CA PRO A 167 2.98 -1.69 -8.21
C PRO A 167 2.93 -3.18 -7.83
N ALA A 168 2.81 -3.50 -6.54
CA ALA A 168 2.69 -4.86 -6.04
C ALA A 168 1.28 -5.42 -6.24
N ALA A 169 0.25 -4.59 -6.09
CA ALA A 169 -1.16 -4.96 -6.22
C ALA A 169 -1.59 -5.34 -7.65
N GLN A 170 -0.67 -5.27 -8.62
CA GLN A 170 -0.92 -5.79 -9.96
C GLN A 170 -0.95 -7.33 -9.98
N VAL A 171 -0.30 -7.97 -9.01
CA VAL A 171 -0.35 -9.42 -8.81
C VAL A 171 -1.80 -9.84 -8.53
N GLY A 172 -2.20 -11.01 -9.02
CA GLY A 172 -3.57 -11.50 -8.86
C GLY A 172 -4.53 -11.03 -9.96
N PHE A 173 -4.38 -9.81 -10.47
CA PHE A 173 -5.25 -9.25 -11.51
C PHE A 173 -4.56 -9.07 -12.87
N ALA A 174 -3.51 -8.26 -12.93
CA ALA A 174 -2.86 -7.82 -14.15
C ALA A 174 -1.67 -8.71 -14.54
N VAL A 175 -0.92 -9.20 -13.54
CA VAL A 175 0.25 -10.05 -13.73
C VAL A 175 0.25 -11.26 -12.79
N ASN A 176 1.07 -12.26 -13.11
CA ASN A 176 1.43 -13.32 -12.17
C ASN A 176 2.63 -12.89 -11.28
N ASN A 177 3.06 -13.77 -10.37
CA ASN A 177 4.14 -13.48 -9.41
C ASN A 177 5.50 -13.20 -10.08
N LYS A 178 5.66 -13.55 -11.36
CA LYS A 178 6.87 -13.26 -12.18
C LYS A 178 6.75 -11.98 -13.02
N GLY A 179 5.62 -11.29 -12.93
CA GLY A 179 5.36 -10.04 -13.66
C GLY A 179 4.88 -10.25 -15.10
N GLU A 180 4.53 -11.48 -15.48
CA GLU A 180 3.98 -11.79 -16.81
C GLU A 180 2.51 -11.38 -16.87
N THR A 181 2.11 -10.72 -17.95
CA THR A 181 0.73 -10.22 -18.12
C THR A 181 -0.26 -11.38 -18.20
N LYS A 182 -1.33 -11.31 -17.41
CA LYS A 182 -2.40 -12.32 -17.44
C LYS A 182 -3.24 -12.20 -18.72
N PRO A 183 -3.69 -13.33 -19.30
CA PRO A 183 -4.60 -13.33 -20.44
C PRO A 183 -5.87 -12.52 -20.15
N GLY A 184 -6.32 -11.73 -21.13
CA GLY A 184 -7.53 -10.91 -21.02
C GLY A 184 -7.36 -9.62 -20.19
N TRP A 185 -6.17 -9.34 -19.68
CA TRP A 185 -5.86 -8.03 -19.09
C TRP A 185 -5.30 -7.08 -20.15
N ASN A 186 -5.75 -5.82 -20.11
CA ASN A 186 -5.20 -4.77 -20.96
C ASN A 186 -3.96 -4.15 -20.30
N LYS A 187 -2.83 -4.15 -21.01
CA LYS A 187 -1.53 -3.67 -20.51
C LYS A 187 -1.51 -2.19 -20.07
N ASP A 188 -2.47 -1.39 -20.52
CA ASP A 188 -2.59 0.02 -20.20
C ASP A 188 -3.49 0.28 -18.99
N TRP A 189 -4.11 -0.77 -18.43
CA TRP A 189 -4.86 -0.67 -17.17
C TRP A 189 -3.93 -0.90 -15.99
N LEU A 190 -4.04 -0.03 -15.01
CA LEU A 190 -3.30 -0.09 -13.75
C LEU A 190 -4.29 -0.31 -12.62
N VAL A 191 -4.17 -1.42 -11.92
CA VAL A 191 -4.97 -1.70 -10.71
C VAL A 191 -4.60 -0.67 -9.65
N VAL A 192 -5.59 -0.06 -9.02
CA VAL A 192 -5.43 0.94 -7.97
C VAL A 192 -6.23 0.61 -6.71
N GLY A 193 -6.96 -0.50 -6.71
CA GLY A 193 -7.78 -0.93 -5.59
C GLY A 193 -8.48 -2.24 -5.90
N THR A 194 -9.34 -2.67 -4.98
CA THR A 194 -10.09 -3.91 -5.08
C THR A 194 -11.47 -3.78 -4.43
N ILE A 195 -12.36 -4.69 -4.81
CA ILE A 195 -13.61 -4.94 -4.09
C ILE A 195 -13.62 -6.40 -3.67
N ASN A 196 -13.80 -6.65 -2.37
CA ASN A 196 -13.83 -7.98 -1.76
C ASN A 196 -12.62 -8.86 -2.14
N TYR A 197 -11.47 -8.25 -2.46
CA TYR A 197 -10.28 -8.92 -3.01
C TYR A 197 -10.51 -9.68 -4.34
N GLU A 198 -11.69 -9.56 -4.95
CA GLU A 198 -12.09 -10.33 -6.14
C GLU A 198 -12.19 -9.50 -7.42
N MET A 199 -12.55 -8.21 -7.30
CA MET A 199 -12.77 -7.33 -8.45
C MET A 199 -11.75 -6.20 -8.46
N PRO A 200 -10.95 -6.03 -9.53
CA PRO A 200 -9.97 -4.96 -9.58
C PRO A 200 -10.67 -3.62 -9.80
N ILE A 201 -10.27 -2.62 -9.02
CA ILE A 201 -10.49 -1.22 -9.34
C ILE A 201 -9.25 -0.74 -10.10
N PHE A 202 -9.41 -0.08 -11.24
CA PHE A 202 -8.28 0.31 -12.08
C PHE A 202 -8.51 1.63 -12.80
N ILE A 203 -7.42 2.22 -13.26
CA ILE A 203 -7.41 3.37 -14.16
C ILE A 203 -6.86 2.98 -15.52
N ASP A 204 -7.30 3.69 -16.55
CA ASP A 204 -6.72 3.62 -17.89
C ASP A 204 -5.58 4.66 -17.99
N THR A 205 -4.33 4.17 -18.01
CA THR A 205 -3.14 5.03 -17.98
C THR A 205 -2.92 5.82 -19.27
N THR A 206 -3.64 5.50 -20.36
CA THR A 206 -3.62 6.30 -21.60
C THR A 206 -4.44 7.58 -21.49
N LYS A 207 -5.30 7.72 -20.48
CA LYS A 207 -6.22 8.85 -20.31
C LYS A 207 -5.76 9.77 -19.19
N HIS A 208 -5.66 11.06 -19.48
CA HIS A 208 -5.20 12.07 -18.51
C HIS A 208 -6.10 12.22 -17.27
N ASN A 209 -7.41 12.01 -17.41
CA ASN A 209 -8.36 12.29 -16.34
C ASN A 209 -8.43 11.19 -15.28
N SER A 210 -7.75 10.04 -15.49
CA SER A 210 -7.76 8.90 -14.57
C SER A 210 -9.17 8.50 -14.13
N LEU A 211 -10.06 8.26 -15.11
CA LEU A 211 -11.39 7.67 -14.85
C LEU A 211 -11.21 6.38 -14.05
N ILE A 212 -12.05 6.18 -13.04
CA ILE A 212 -12.00 5.00 -12.17
C ILE A 212 -12.99 3.97 -12.69
N TYR A 213 -12.47 2.76 -12.92
CA TYR A 213 -13.24 1.62 -13.38
C TYR A 213 -13.19 0.50 -12.35
N VAL A 214 -14.23 -0.32 -12.32
CA VAL A 214 -14.18 -1.67 -11.76
C VAL A 214 -14.18 -2.68 -12.89
N GLY A 215 -13.46 -3.79 -12.69
CA GLY A 215 -13.42 -4.92 -13.60
C GLY A 215 -14.59 -5.86 -13.38
N GLN A 216 -15.37 -6.09 -14.43
CA GLN A 216 -16.38 -7.14 -14.48
C GLN A 216 -15.92 -8.24 -15.45
N LYS A 217 -16.14 -9.51 -15.12
CA LYS A 217 -15.85 -10.64 -16.01
C LYS A 217 -17.05 -10.95 -16.89
N ARG A 218 -16.82 -11.00 -18.20
CA ARG A 218 -17.75 -11.53 -19.20
C ARG A 218 -17.00 -12.45 -20.15
N ASN A 219 -17.44 -13.70 -20.28
CA ASN A 219 -16.79 -14.71 -21.14
C ASN A 219 -15.26 -14.81 -20.90
N SER A 220 -14.85 -14.80 -19.63
CA SER A 220 -13.44 -14.85 -19.22
C SER A 220 -12.58 -13.64 -19.62
N GLN A 221 -13.19 -12.55 -20.07
CA GLN A 221 -12.54 -11.27 -20.34
C GLN A 221 -12.96 -10.23 -19.32
N TRP A 222 -12.06 -9.30 -18.99
CA TRP A 222 -12.39 -8.15 -18.17
C TRP A 222 -13.01 -7.04 -19.02
N GLU A 223 -14.15 -6.53 -18.56
CA GLU A 223 -14.83 -5.38 -19.12
C GLU A 223 -14.77 -4.19 -18.15
N LYS A 224 -14.74 -2.97 -18.70
CA LYS A 224 -14.68 -1.73 -17.92
C LYS A 224 -16.08 -1.30 -17.50
N VAL A 225 -16.30 -1.13 -16.20
CA VAL A 225 -17.48 -0.46 -15.66
C VAL A 225 -17.02 0.82 -14.96
N GLN A 226 -17.39 1.98 -15.48
CA GLN A 226 -16.97 3.26 -14.89
C GLN A 226 -17.74 3.51 -13.59
N ILE A 227 -17.05 3.72 -12.49
CA ILE A 227 -17.67 3.98 -11.18
C ILE A 227 -17.44 5.39 -10.67
N ALA A 228 -16.38 6.08 -11.14
CA ALA A 228 -16.14 7.48 -10.84
C ALA A 228 -15.37 8.18 -11.99
N THR A 229 -15.53 9.50 -12.08
CA THR A 229 -14.87 10.36 -13.08
C THR A 229 -13.43 10.70 -12.72
N ASN A 230 -13.03 10.51 -11.46
CA ASN A 230 -11.67 10.69 -10.94
C ASN A 230 -11.63 10.23 -9.46
N ASN A 231 -10.45 10.28 -8.84
CA ASN A 231 -10.28 9.91 -7.44
C ASN A 231 -11.06 10.84 -6.49
N SER A 232 -11.19 12.14 -6.79
CA SER A 232 -11.90 13.08 -5.92
C SER A 232 -13.39 12.76 -5.80
N GLN A 233 -14.05 12.37 -6.89
CA GLN A 233 -15.44 11.92 -6.85
C GLN A 233 -15.56 10.60 -6.07
N LEU A 234 -14.66 9.65 -6.30
CA LEU A 234 -14.63 8.40 -5.55
C LEU A 234 -14.50 8.65 -4.04
N GLN A 235 -13.57 9.50 -3.63
CA GLN A 235 -13.38 9.89 -2.24
C GLN A 235 -14.62 10.58 -1.64
N ALA A 236 -15.31 11.43 -2.41
CA ALA A 236 -16.55 12.06 -1.95
C ALA A 236 -17.67 11.03 -1.70
N ILE A 237 -17.73 9.96 -2.51
CA ILE A 237 -18.64 8.84 -2.33
C ILE A 237 -18.23 8.02 -1.10
N ASN A 238 -16.97 7.58 -1.02
CA ASN A 238 -16.42 6.79 0.07
C ASN A 238 -16.64 7.46 1.43
N LYS A 239 -16.34 8.76 1.57
CA LYS A 239 -16.60 9.53 2.80
C LYS A 239 -18.04 9.49 3.28
N LYS A 240 -19.00 9.44 2.35
CA LYS A 240 -20.41 9.38 2.69
C LYS A 240 -20.81 7.98 3.12
N ILE A 241 -20.22 6.95 2.50
CA ILE A 241 -20.41 5.54 2.89
C ILE A 241 -19.81 5.28 4.26
N ASP A 242 -18.57 5.70 4.49
CA ASP A 242 -17.84 5.56 5.77
C ASP A 242 -18.64 6.12 6.97
N LYS A 243 -19.24 7.30 6.79
CA LYS A 243 -20.11 7.92 7.81
C LYS A 243 -21.38 7.14 8.15
N ILE A 244 -21.78 6.20 7.29
CA ILE A 244 -22.98 5.39 7.47
C ILE A 244 -22.63 3.90 7.62
N SER A 245 -21.37 3.51 7.76
CA SER A 245 -20.99 2.09 7.86
C SER A 245 -20.80 1.56 9.29
N ASP A 246 -20.69 2.45 10.29
CA ASP A 246 -20.35 2.12 11.69
C ASP A 246 -21.19 1.00 12.35
N ASP A 247 -22.38 0.71 11.83
CA ASP A 247 -23.32 -0.28 12.36
C ASP A 247 -23.92 -1.16 11.23
N ARG A 248 -23.15 -1.38 10.15
CA ARG A 248 -23.59 -2.11 8.94
C ARG A 248 -22.44 -2.95 8.35
N PHE A 249 -22.02 -4.00 9.07
CA PHE A 249 -20.86 -4.82 8.68
C PHE A 249 -21.23 -6.23 8.22
N THR A 250 -22.51 -6.60 8.31
CA THR A 250 -22.97 -7.95 7.99
C THR A 250 -24.07 -7.94 6.93
N PRO A 251 -24.26 -9.04 6.17
CA PRO A 251 -25.40 -9.19 5.27
C PRO A 251 -26.76 -9.02 5.97
N GLU A 252 -26.87 -9.42 7.24
CA GLU A 252 -28.09 -9.33 8.05
C GLU A 252 -28.53 -7.87 8.27
N ASP A 253 -27.56 -6.96 8.42
CA ASP A 253 -27.79 -5.53 8.63
C ASP A 253 -28.55 -4.88 7.46
N THR A 254 -28.56 -5.49 6.27
CA THR A 254 -29.36 -5.01 5.14
C THR A 254 -30.86 -4.97 5.45
N LYS A 255 -31.33 -5.85 6.32
CA LYS A 255 -32.74 -5.94 6.75
C LYS A 255 -32.97 -5.19 8.05
N GLU A 256 -32.06 -5.33 9.01
CA GLU A 256 -32.21 -4.76 10.35
C GLU A 256 -31.91 -3.26 10.38
N ASN A 257 -30.94 -2.83 9.58
CA ASN A 257 -30.45 -1.46 9.54
C ASN A 257 -30.14 -1.00 8.09
N PRO A 258 -31.14 -0.98 7.20
CA PRO A 258 -30.94 -0.55 5.82
C PRO A 258 -30.41 0.89 5.74
N VAL A 259 -29.62 1.19 4.70
CA VAL A 259 -29.23 2.56 4.39
C VAL A 259 -30.48 3.43 4.27
N LYS A 260 -30.51 4.53 5.02
CA LYS A 260 -31.66 5.45 5.02
C LYS A 260 -31.81 6.07 3.64
N GLU A 261 -33.06 6.21 3.20
CA GLU A 261 -33.38 6.74 1.86
C GLU A 261 -32.77 8.13 1.59
N LYS A 262 -32.62 8.96 2.63
CA LYS A 262 -31.93 10.25 2.52
C LYS A 262 -30.46 10.09 2.13
N ASP A 263 -29.72 9.25 2.86
CA ASP A 263 -28.29 9.02 2.64
C ASP A 263 -28.06 8.33 1.29
N PHE A 264 -28.91 7.35 0.95
CA PHE A 264 -28.95 6.71 -0.36
C PHE A 264 -29.04 7.74 -1.50
N LYS A 265 -30.03 8.65 -1.45
CA LYS A 265 -30.20 9.70 -2.47
C LYS A 265 -29.02 10.65 -2.54
N GLU A 266 -28.45 11.03 -1.40
CA GLU A 266 -27.30 11.92 -1.36
C GLU A 266 -26.05 11.30 -1.99
N ILE A 267 -25.78 10.02 -1.72
CA ILE A 267 -24.64 9.30 -2.31
C ILE A 267 -24.85 9.11 -3.81
N ILE A 268 -26.02 8.63 -4.22
CA ILE A 268 -26.37 8.44 -5.64
C ILE A 268 -26.32 9.77 -6.42
N LYS A 269 -26.67 10.90 -5.79
CA LYS A 269 -26.52 12.22 -6.42
C LYS A 269 -25.07 12.53 -6.79
N VAL A 270 -24.12 12.24 -5.91
CA VAL A 270 -22.68 12.42 -6.17
C VAL A 270 -22.21 11.43 -7.24
N ALA A 271 -22.62 10.16 -7.15
CA ALA A 271 -22.25 9.13 -8.10
C ALA A 271 -22.77 9.39 -9.54
N LYS A 272 -23.89 10.10 -9.68
CA LYS A 272 -24.51 10.44 -10.97
C LYS A 272 -23.75 11.44 -11.83
N GLU A 273 -22.72 12.09 -11.32
CA GLU A 273 -21.93 13.00 -12.15
C GLU A 273 -21.15 12.21 -13.22
N GLY A 274 -21.29 12.62 -14.49
CA GLY A 274 -20.60 12.00 -15.62
C GLY A 274 -21.33 10.80 -16.25
N ARG A 275 -20.57 9.76 -16.63
CA ARG A 275 -21.08 8.53 -17.28
C ARG A 275 -20.89 7.31 -16.40
N ASN A 276 -20.93 7.50 -15.09
CA ASN A 276 -20.75 6.42 -14.12
C ASN A 276 -21.93 5.45 -14.20
N GLN A 277 -21.66 4.16 -13.99
CA GLN A 277 -22.68 3.13 -13.89
C GLN A 277 -23.31 3.20 -12.50
N ILE A 278 -24.55 3.71 -12.45
CA ILE A 278 -25.23 3.98 -11.17
C ILE A 278 -25.65 2.70 -10.48
N LYS A 279 -25.98 1.67 -11.26
CA LYS A 279 -26.36 0.36 -10.74
C LYS A 279 -25.30 -0.23 -9.81
N PHE A 280 -24.01 -0.04 -10.11
CA PHE A 280 -22.92 -0.45 -9.21
C PHE A 280 -23.08 0.13 -7.80
N TRP A 281 -23.30 1.45 -7.71
CA TRP A 281 -23.45 2.12 -6.42
C TRP A 281 -24.78 1.78 -5.74
N GLU A 282 -25.86 1.58 -6.51
CA GLU A 282 -27.14 1.12 -5.96
C GLU A 282 -27.02 -0.29 -5.36
N ASP A 283 -26.34 -1.20 -6.06
CA ASP A 283 -26.10 -2.57 -5.61
C ASP A 283 -25.19 -2.58 -4.37
N PHE A 284 -24.11 -1.78 -4.36
CA PHE A 284 -23.25 -1.59 -3.18
C PHE A 284 -24.05 -1.12 -1.95
N LEU A 285 -24.82 -0.03 -2.09
CA LEU A 285 -25.60 0.57 -1.00
C LEU A 285 -26.77 -0.29 -0.52
N ARG A 286 -27.23 -1.25 -1.34
CA ARG A 286 -28.28 -2.20 -0.97
C ARG A 286 -27.74 -3.50 -0.39
N GLY A 287 -26.41 -3.64 -0.28
CA GLY A 287 -25.77 -4.85 0.21
C GLY A 287 -25.91 -6.04 -0.75
N VAL A 288 -26.05 -5.78 -2.05
CA VAL A 288 -25.88 -6.84 -3.05
C VAL A 288 -24.40 -7.19 -3.11
N THR A 289 -24.04 -8.44 -2.82
CA THR A 289 -22.65 -8.88 -2.89
C THR A 289 -22.09 -8.67 -4.30
N LEU A 290 -21.06 -7.85 -4.40
CA LEU A 290 -20.38 -7.56 -5.66
C LEU A 290 -19.34 -8.65 -5.93
N LYS A 291 -19.45 -9.25 -7.12
CA LYS A 291 -18.56 -10.31 -7.60
C LYS A 291 -18.20 -10.03 -9.05
N PRO A 292 -17.10 -10.63 -9.57
CA PRO A 292 -16.69 -10.41 -10.96
C PRO A 292 -17.80 -10.66 -11.99
N ASN A 293 -18.72 -11.59 -11.74
CA ASN A 293 -19.81 -11.92 -12.67
C ASN A 293 -21.13 -11.16 -12.39
N THR A 294 -21.16 -10.26 -11.41
CA THR A 294 -22.32 -9.40 -11.13
C THR A 294 -22.57 -8.51 -12.34
N LEU A 295 -23.80 -8.50 -12.85
CA LEU A 295 -24.19 -7.67 -13.99
C LEU A 295 -24.35 -6.22 -13.55
N LEU A 296 -23.39 -5.37 -13.91
CA LEU A 296 -23.35 -3.97 -13.51
C LEU A 296 -23.87 -3.01 -14.59
#